data_AF-A0A7C7DAU9-F1
#
_entry.id   AF-A0A7C7DAU9-F1
#
_cell.length_a   1.000
_cell.length_b   1.000
_cell.length_c   1.000
_cell.angle_alpha   90.00
_cell.angle_beta   90.00
_cell.angle_gamma   90.00
#
_symmetry.space_group_name_H-M   'P 1'
#
loop_
_entity.id
_entity.type
_entity.pdbx_description
1 polymer ?
#
loop_
_entity_poly.entity_id
_entity_poly.type
_entity_poly.pdbx_seq_one_letter_code
_entity_poly.pdbx_strand_id
1 'polypeptide(L)'
;LPEACRLLDIEALDEEGMELAAKELHHLGPDSVLVKGGHLKGAANDLLFDGENFSWFKAPHLNQKNTHGTGCTLSSAIAAHLALGYDLKTTVEKSKDYLFGAIEHAFPLGHGVGPVHHFYRIAYR
;
A
#
# COMPACT_ATOMS: atom_id res chain seq x y z
N LEU A 1 1.96 -8.52 1.23
CA LEU A 1 2.81 -9.66 1.60
C LEU A 1 2.26 -10.99 1.09
N PRO A 2 1.03 -11.44 1.42
CA PRO A 2 0.54 -12.75 0.95
C PRO A 2 0.50 -12.89 -0.57
N GLU A 3 0.14 -11.82 -1.29
CA GLU A 3 0.15 -11.75 -2.76
C GLU A 3 1.57 -11.99 -3.31
N ALA A 4 2.59 -11.34 -2.74
CA ALA A 4 3.99 -11.50 -3.15
C ALA A 4 4.50 -12.92 -2.90
N CYS A 5 4.24 -13.47 -1.71
CA CYS A 5 4.56 -14.85 -1.36
C CYS A 5 3.97 -15.84 -2.37
N ARG A 6 2.70 -15.63 -2.76
CA ARG A 6 2.00 -16.50 -3.70
C ARG A 6 2.53 -16.39 -5.13
N LEU A 7 2.96 -15.21 -5.56
CA LEU A 7 3.52 -15.00 -6.90
C LEU A 7 4.90 -15.63 -7.05
N LEU A 8 5.66 -15.69 -5.97
CA LEU A 8 7.05 -16.18 -5.95
C LEU A 8 7.20 -17.61 -5.42
N ASP A 9 6.13 -18.19 -4.85
CA ASP A 9 6.16 -19.47 -4.14
C ASP A 9 7.20 -19.49 -3.00
N ILE A 10 7.25 -18.40 -2.21
CA ILE A 10 8.14 -18.23 -1.06
C ILE A 10 7.38 -17.90 0.22
N GLU A 11 8.05 -18.06 1.36
CA GLU A 11 7.61 -17.49 2.63
C GLU A 11 8.40 -16.20 2.92
N ALA A 12 7.68 -15.11 3.22
CA ALA A 12 8.26 -13.85 3.66
C ALA A 12 7.41 -13.35 4.84
N LEU A 13 8.04 -13.19 6.01
CA LEU A 13 7.36 -12.91 7.29
C LEU A 13 7.86 -11.63 7.99
N ASP A 14 8.93 -11.01 7.46
CA ASP A 14 9.61 -9.87 8.05
C ASP A 14 10.09 -8.87 6.98
N GLU A 15 10.79 -7.82 7.41
CA GLU A 15 11.29 -6.77 6.51
C GLU A 15 12.35 -7.30 5.53
N GLU A 16 13.22 -8.22 5.97
CA GLU A 16 14.23 -8.86 5.11
C GLU A 16 13.57 -9.71 4.01
N GLY A 17 12.55 -10.51 4.37
CA GLY A 17 11.75 -11.28 3.42
C GLY A 17 10.99 -10.39 2.43
N MET A 18 10.55 -9.19 2.85
CA MET A 18 9.95 -8.22 1.94
C MET A 18 10.96 -7.66 0.94
N GLU A 19 12.20 -7.38 1.35
CA GLU A 19 13.27 -6.94 0.45
C GLU A 19 13.63 -8.01 -0.58
N LEU A 20 13.73 -9.28 -0.15
CA LEU A 20 13.92 -10.41 -1.06
C LEU A 20 12.76 -10.51 -2.05
N ALA A 21 11.52 -10.51 -1.56
CA ALA A 21 10.33 -10.60 -2.41
C ALA A 21 10.26 -9.45 -3.44
N ALA A 22 10.65 -8.23 -3.05
CA ALA A 22 10.66 -7.08 -3.96
C ALA A 22 11.68 -7.26 -5.09
N LYS A 23 12.89 -7.76 -4.78
CA LYS A 23 13.92 -8.08 -5.78
C LYS A 23 13.49 -9.19 -6.73
N GLU A 24 12.97 -10.30 -6.19
CA GLU A 24 12.52 -11.43 -7.01
C GLU A 24 11.36 -11.03 -7.93
N LEU A 25 10.39 -10.24 -7.43
CA LEU A 25 9.31 -9.70 -8.27
C LEU A 25 9.83 -8.76 -9.36
N HIS A 26 10.85 -7.95 -9.06
CA HIS A 26 11.47 -7.06 -10.06
C HIS A 26 12.17 -7.85 -11.16
N HIS A 27 12.80 -9.00 -10.84
CA HIS A 27 13.38 -9.90 -11.83
C HIS A 27 12.35 -10.48 -12.82
N LEU A 28 11.05 -10.41 -12.52
CA LEU A 28 9.99 -10.82 -13.45
C LEU A 28 9.68 -9.77 -14.54
N GLY A 29 10.32 -8.59 -14.50
CA GLY A 29 10.26 -7.56 -15.54
C GLY A 29 9.63 -6.20 -15.23
N PRO A 30 8.96 -5.92 -14.09
CA PRO A 30 8.49 -4.56 -13.81
C PRO A 30 9.65 -3.62 -13.45
N ASP A 31 9.59 -2.37 -13.91
CA ASP A 31 10.63 -1.35 -13.63
C ASP A 31 10.74 -0.98 -12.14
N SER A 32 9.68 -1.23 -11.37
CA SER A 32 9.66 -1.01 -9.91
C SER A 32 8.59 -1.88 -9.25
N VAL A 33 8.79 -2.17 -7.96
CA VAL A 33 7.90 -3.04 -7.18
C VAL A 33 7.59 -2.42 -5.84
N LEU A 34 6.28 -2.30 -5.52
CA LEU A 34 5.80 -1.92 -4.20
C LEU A 34 5.19 -3.13 -3.47
N VAL A 35 5.87 -3.62 -2.44
CA VAL A 35 5.38 -4.70 -1.58
C VAL A 35 4.69 -4.10 -0.36
N LYS A 36 3.37 -4.34 -0.23
CA LYS A 36 2.59 -3.85 0.92
C LYS A 36 2.83 -4.72 2.15
N GLY A 37 3.14 -4.12 3.29
CA GLY A 37 3.36 -4.82 4.56
C GLY A 37 2.20 -4.76 5.54
N GLY A 38 0.99 -4.32 5.14
CA GLY A 38 -0.20 -4.27 6.01
C GLY A 38 -0.64 -5.60 6.68
N HIS A 39 0.04 -6.72 6.40
CA HIS A 39 -0.14 -8.02 7.07
C HIS A 39 0.95 -8.32 8.13
N LEU A 40 1.99 -7.48 8.25
CA LEU A 40 2.97 -7.56 9.32
C LEU A 40 2.32 -7.14 10.65
N LYS A 41 2.74 -7.78 11.75
CA LYS A 41 2.19 -7.46 13.07
C LYS A 41 2.64 -6.06 13.51
N GLY A 42 1.68 -5.22 13.90
CA GLY A 42 1.95 -3.93 14.58
C GLY A 42 2.37 -2.77 13.68
N ALA A 43 2.67 -2.99 12.39
CA ALA A 43 3.03 -1.94 11.45
C ALA A 43 2.45 -2.22 10.06
N ALA A 44 2.13 -1.16 9.32
CA ALA A 44 1.72 -1.23 7.92
C ALA A 44 2.82 -0.65 7.04
N ASN A 45 4.07 -1.11 7.20
CA ASN A 45 5.21 -0.61 6.44
C ASN A 45 5.15 -1.14 5.01
N ASP A 46 5.22 -0.26 4.01
CA ASP A 46 5.31 -0.69 2.60
C ASP A 46 6.73 -0.46 2.10
N LEU A 47 7.19 -1.33 1.20
CA LEU A 47 8.54 -1.29 0.65
C LEU A 47 8.46 -1.08 -0.87
N LEU A 48 9.08 0.00 -1.35
CA LEU A 48 9.35 0.21 -2.77
C LEU A 48 10.78 -0.24 -3.09
N PHE A 49 10.93 -0.99 -4.18
CA PHE A 49 12.20 -1.22 -4.85
C PHE A 49 12.12 -0.61 -6.25
N ASP A 50 13.04 0.31 -6.57
CA ASP A 50 13.08 1.04 -7.85
C ASP A 50 14.06 0.43 -8.88
N GLY A 51 14.58 -0.77 -8.58
CA GLY A 51 15.61 -1.46 -9.36
C GLY A 51 17.03 -1.28 -8.79
N GLU A 52 17.26 -0.26 -7.96
CA GLU A 52 18.55 0.01 -7.34
C GLU A 52 18.47 0.15 -5.82
N ASN A 53 17.49 0.90 -5.33
CA ASN A 53 17.35 1.32 -3.95
C ASN A 53 16.03 0.86 -3.35
N PHE A 54 16.06 0.64 -2.04
CA PHE A 54 14.89 0.39 -1.22
C PHE A 54 14.39 1.68 -0.55
N SER A 55 13.08 1.87 -0.56
CA SER A 55 12.41 2.95 0.15
C SER A 55 11.27 2.41 1.01
N TRP A 56 11.40 2.60 2.33
CA TRP A 56 10.40 2.19 3.31
C TRP A 56 9.42 3.32 3.61
N PHE A 57 8.12 3.03 3.49
CA PHE A 57 7.04 3.95 3.81
C PHE A 57 6.30 3.43 5.04
N LYS A 58 6.58 4.03 6.20
CA LYS A 58 6.07 3.58 7.50
C LYS A 58 4.74 4.24 7.81
N ALA A 59 3.80 3.46 8.32
CA ALA A 59 2.54 3.96 8.85
C ALA A 59 2.07 3.06 10.01
N PRO A 60 1.42 3.63 11.04
CA PRO A 60 0.85 2.82 12.11
C PRO A 60 -0.29 1.95 11.54
N HIS A 61 -0.46 0.77 12.10
CA HIS A 61 -1.62 -0.07 11.79
C HIS A 61 -2.86 0.52 12.47
N LEU A 62 -3.83 0.98 11.68
CA LEU A 62 -5.10 1.46 12.20
C LEU A 62 -5.99 0.27 12.57
N ASN A 63 -6.45 0.22 13.83
CA ASN A 63 -7.43 -0.77 14.26
C ASN A 63 -8.84 -0.38 13.76
N GLN A 64 -9.05 -0.55 12.45
CA GLN A 64 -10.28 -0.19 11.74
C GLN A 64 -10.87 -1.43 11.07
N LYS A 65 -12.19 -1.65 11.23
CA LYS A 65 -12.89 -2.78 10.60
C LYS A 65 -13.17 -2.52 9.12
N ASN A 66 -13.32 -1.26 8.73
CA ASN A 66 -13.69 -0.86 7.38
C ASN A 66 -12.45 -0.70 6.50
N THR A 67 -11.97 -1.82 5.97
CA THR A 67 -10.74 -1.91 5.16
C THR A 67 -10.98 -2.45 3.75
N HIS A 68 -12.24 -2.60 3.34
CA HIS A 68 -12.57 -3.02 2.00
C HIS A 68 -12.12 -1.94 1.00
N GLY A 69 -11.41 -2.37 -0.05
CA GLY A 69 -10.89 -1.48 -1.09
C GLY A 69 -9.53 -0.85 -0.81
N THR A 70 -8.86 -1.15 0.32
CA THR A 70 -7.53 -0.58 0.64
C THR A 70 -6.50 -0.77 -0.48
N GLY A 71 -6.40 -1.97 -1.05
CA GLY A 71 -5.50 -2.26 -2.17
C GLY A 71 -5.86 -1.50 -3.45
N CYS A 72 -7.13 -1.48 -3.83
CA CYS A 72 -7.62 -0.76 -5.02
C CYS A 72 -7.45 0.75 -4.89
N THR A 73 -7.67 1.27 -3.69
CA THR A 73 -7.50 2.70 -3.37
C THR A 73 -6.04 3.10 -3.52
N LEU A 74 -5.11 2.30 -2.99
CA LEU A 74 -3.68 2.58 -3.10
C LEU A 74 -3.21 2.59 -4.56
N SER A 75 -3.54 1.55 -5.33
CA SER A 75 -3.12 1.46 -6.73
C SER A 75 -3.74 2.57 -7.58
N SER A 76 -5.01 2.93 -7.34
CA SER A 76 -5.67 4.04 -8.04
C SER A 76 -5.04 5.39 -7.70
N ALA A 77 -4.68 5.61 -6.42
CA ALA A 77 -4.00 6.83 -5.99
C ALA A 77 -2.58 6.94 -6.59
N ILE A 78 -1.84 5.83 -6.67
CA ILE A 78 -0.53 5.79 -7.34
C ILE A 78 -0.67 6.18 -8.80
N ALA A 79 -1.60 5.57 -9.53
CA ALA A 79 -1.84 5.89 -10.94
C ALA A 79 -2.20 7.37 -11.13
N ALA A 80 -3.05 7.94 -10.27
CA ALA A 80 -3.43 9.34 -10.32
C ALA A 80 -2.24 10.28 -10.02
N HIS A 81 -1.43 9.99 -9.00
CA HIS A 81 -0.26 10.81 -8.67
C HIS A 81 0.83 10.74 -9.75
N LEU A 82 1.05 9.58 -10.37
CA LEU A 82 1.94 9.48 -11.54
C LEU A 82 1.44 10.35 -12.70
N ALA A 83 0.14 10.33 -12.98
CA ALA A 83 -0.47 11.16 -14.03
C ALA A 83 -0.35 12.66 -13.75
N LEU A 84 -0.21 13.06 -12.48
CA LEU A 84 0.05 14.44 -12.06
C LEU A 84 1.54 14.83 -12.16
N GLY A 85 2.42 13.91 -12.56
CA GLY A 85 3.85 14.18 -12.79
C GLY A 85 4.72 14.11 -11.54
N TYR A 86 4.25 13.50 -10.45
CA TYR A 86 5.10 13.24 -9.29
C TYR A 86 6.14 12.16 -9.60
N ASP A 87 7.33 12.26 -9.01
CA ASP A 87 8.30 11.17 -9.04
C ASP A 87 7.80 9.94 -8.28
N LEU A 88 8.43 8.79 -8.50
CA LEU A 88 7.96 7.50 -7.99
C LEU A 88 7.88 7.45 -6.46
N LYS A 89 8.89 7.98 -5.76
CA LYS A 89 8.94 7.96 -4.30
C LYS A 89 7.85 8.86 -3.72
N THR A 90 7.75 10.08 -4.23
CA THR A 90 6.70 11.04 -3.84
C THR A 90 5.30 10.50 -4.14
N THR A 91 5.14 9.81 -5.27
CA THR A 91 3.88 9.15 -5.67
C THR A 91 3.44 8.13 -4.62
N VAL A 92 4.33 7.22 -4.21
CA VAL A 92 4.01 6.19 -3.24
C VAL A 92 3.71 6.81 -1.88
N GLU A 93 4.50 7.78 -1.43
CA GLU A 93 4.29 8.51 -0.17
C GLU A 93 2.90 9.16 -0.13
N LYS A 94 2.57 9.98 -1.14
CA LYS A 94 1.27 10.66 -1.21
C LYS A 94 0.09 9.69 -1.30
N SER A 95 0.27 8.57 -1.99
CA SER A 95 -0.78 7.55 -2.14
C SER A 95 -1.02 6.79 -0.85
N LYS A 96 0.05 6.50 -0.10
CA LYS A 96 -0.04 5.89 1.22
C LYS A 96 -0.71 6.83 2.22
N ASP A 97 -0.34 8.10 2.23
CA ASP A 97 -0.99 9.13 3.06
C ASP A 97 -2.47 9.29 2.70
N TYR A 98 -2.79 9.25 1.40
CA TYR A 98 -4.18 9.28 0.96
C TYR A 98 -4.97 8.09 1.51
N LEU A 99 -4.45 6.87 1.33
CA LEU A 99 -5.07 5.65 1.83
C LEU A 99 -5.23 5.68 3.35
N PHE A 100 -4.20 6.11 4.07
CA PHE A 100 -4.21 6.19 5.54
C PHE A 100 -5.40 7.01 6.02
N GLY A 101 -5.56 8.23 5.50
CA GLY A 101 -6.70 9.09 5.86
C GLY A 101 -8.05 8.51 5.43
N ALA A 102 -8.11 7.80 4.30
CA ALA A 102 -9.33 7.14 3.85
C ALA A 102 -9.76 5.99 4.78
N ILE A 103 -8.80 5.26 5.38
CA ILE A 103 -9.07 4.24 6.41
C ILE A 103 -9.45 4.92 7.73
N GLU A 104 -8.71 5.94 8.15
CA GLU A 104 -8.95 6.66 9.41
C GLU A 104 -10.38 7.23 9.48
N HIS A 105 -10.85 7.80 8.37
CA HIS A 105 -12.19 8.41 8.27
C HIS A 105 -13.25 7.44 7.73
N ALA A 106 -12.94 6.14 7.65
CA ALA A 106 -13.89 5.15 7.17
C ALA A 106 -15.13 5.09 8.09
N PHE A 107 -16.31 4.96 7.49
CA PHE A 107 -17.58 4.90 8.20
C PHE A 107 -18.24 3.54 7.99
N PRO A 108 -19.03 3.04 8.97
CA PRO A 108 -19.72 1.77 8.84
C PRO A 108 -20.76 1.84 7.73
N LEU A 109 -20.64 0.94 6.75
CA LEU A 109 -21.62 0.76 5.67
C LEU A 109 -21.81 -0.73 5.39
N GLY A 110 -23.07 -1.18 5.45
CA GLY A 110 -23.42 -2.59 5.33
C GLY A 110 -23.10 -3.42 6.57
N HIS A 111 -23.29 -4.75 6.46
CA HIS A 111 -23.15 -5.69 7.59
C HIS A 111 -21.77 -6.37 7.68
N GLY A 112 -20.90 -6.16 6.69
CA GLY A 112 -19.60 -6.84 6.56
C GLY A 112 -18.40 -5.97 6.93
N VAL A 113 -17.29 -6.15 6.18
CA VAL A 113 -16.13 -5.25 6.17
C VAL A 113 -16.50 -4.05 5.30
N GLY A 114 -16.66 -2.88 5.92
CA GLY A 114 -17.05 -1.66 5.21
C GLY A 114 -15.94 -1.08 4.32
N PRO A 115 -16.29 -0.15 3.41
CA PRO A 115 -15.34 0.50 2.52
C PRO A 115 -14.51 1.57 3.24
N VAL A 116 -13.37 1.93 2.66
CA VAL A 116 -12.64 3.16 3.01
C VAL A 116 -13.38 4.41 2.53
N HIS A 117 -13.14 5.56 3.17
CA HIS A 117 -13.77 6.83 2.81
C HIS A 117 -12.97 7.61 1.77
N HIS A 118 -13.26 7.40 0.49
CA HIS A 118 -12.57 8.05 -0.63
C HIS A 118 -12.67 9.59 -0.65
N PHE A 119 -13.74 10.13 -0.07
CA PHE A 119 -14.05 11.57 -0.05
C PHE A 119 -13.64 12.26 1.26
N TYR A 120 -12.83 11.64 2.12
CA TYR A 120 -12.49 12.19 3.44
C TYR A 120 -11.84 13.59 3.43
N ARG A 121 -11.20 13.97 2.31
CA ARG A 121 -10.60 15.31 2.12
C ARG A 121 -11.55 16.33 1.50
N ILE A 122 -12.72 15.91 1.03
CA ILE A 122 -13.72 16.80 0.46
C ILE A 122 -14.67 17.23 1.58
N ALA A 123 -14.45 18.42 2.12
CA ALA A 123 -15.42 19.05 3.00
C ALA A 123 -16.61 19.53 2.15
N TYR A 124 -17.81 19.01 2.46
CA TYR A 124 -19.04 19.66 2.02
C TYR A 124 -19.15 20.98 2.80
N ARG A 125 -19.00 22.09 2.08
CA ARG A 125 -19.32 23.43 2.58
C ARG A 125 -20.82 23.68 2.43
#